data_AF-A0A1R4EGY2-F1
#
_entry.id   AF-A0A1R4EGY2-F1
#
_cell.length_a   1.000
_cell.length_b   1.000
_cell.length_c   1.000
_cell.angle_alpha   90.00
_cell.angle_beta   90.00
_cell.angle_gamma   90.00
#
_symmetry.space_group_name_H-M   'P 1'
#
loop_
_entity.id
_entity.type
_entity.pdbx_description
1 polymer ?
#
loop_
_entity_poly.entity_id
_entity_poly.type
_entity_poly.pdbx_seq_one_letter_code
_entity_poly.pdbx_strand_id
1 'polypeptide(L)'
;MCKFQSLAATAAPANTFQYAPRYTPKCPLATLAVQQIILLHLRSSDIVKAMGYPKKHTFAATDRLRYVLCSKNLGLDGSYIDPFYSSHEFVLELFRILQVTPEQYIEEIELIRETLKQAN
;
A
#
# COMPACT_ATOMS: atom_id res chain seq x y z
N MET A 1 13.82 12.21 -18.36
CA MET A 1 14.98 11.55 -17.71
C MET A 1 14.51 11.05 -16.35
N CYS A 2 14.00 9.83 -16.26
CA CYS A 2 13.52 9.24 -15.01
C CYS A 2 14.73 8.75 -14.19
N LYS A 3 14.97 9.33 -13.01
CA LYS A 3 16.01 8.91 -12.09
C LYS A 3 15.43 7.96 -11.04
N PHE A 4 15.05 6.75 -11.44
CA PHE A 4 15.02 5.65 -10.49
C PHE A 4 16.45 5.16 -10.34
N GLN A 5 17.14 5.65 -9.31
CA GLN A 5 18.37 4.98 -8.87
C GLN A 5 17.96 3.56 -8.47
N SER A 6 18.51 2.59 -9.19
CA SER A 6 18.42 1.17 -8.89
C SER A 6 18.98 0.96 -7.47
N LEU A 7 18.09 0.93 -6.49
CA LEU A 7 18.42 0.47 -5.15
C LEU A 7 18.62 -1.04 -5.28
N ALA A 8 19.89 -1.44 -5.25
CA ALA A 8 20.31 -2.82 -5.27
C ALA A 8 19.44 -3.64 -4.31
N ALA A 9 18.79 -4.66 -4.84
CA ALA A 9 18.02 -5.63 -4.07
C ALA A 9 18.97 -6.39 -3.15
N THR A 10 19.26 -5.83 -1.97
CA THR A 10 19.80 -6.61 -0.86
C THR A 10 18.66 -7.51 -0.42
N ALA A 11 18.78 -8.79 -0.75
CA ALA A 11 17.86 -9.83 -0.29
C ALA A 11 17.92 -9.90 1.24
N ALA A 12 17.10 -9.08 1.89
CA ALA A 12 16.74 -9.28 3.28
C ALA A 12 16.13 -10.68 3.41
N PRO A 13 16.37 -11.40 4.53
CA PRO A 13 15.81 -12.74 4.72
C PRO A 13 14.30 -12.67 4.47
N ALA A 14 13.76 -13.72 3.85
CA ALA A 14 12.36 -13.83 3.46
C ALA A 14 11.44 -13.69 4.69
N ASN A 15 11.24 -12.45 5.14
CA ASN A 15 10.26 -12.07 6.12
C ASN A 15 8.92 -12.32 5.42
N THR A 16 8.25 -13.37 5.86
CA THR A 16 6.82 -13.58 5.61
C THR A 16 6.12 -12.26 5.92
N PHE A 17 5.83 -11.48 4.88
CA PHE A 17 4.93 -10.36 5.01
C PHE A 17 3.67 -10.91 5.69
N GLN A 18 3.22 -10.28 6.79
CA GLN A 18 2.21 -10.79 7.74
C GLN A 18 0.90 -11.30 7.09
N TYR A 19 0.71 -11.01 5.81
CA TYR A 19 -0.52 -11.23 5.08
C TYR A 19 -0.48 -12.46 4.16
N ALA A 20 0.69 -12.97 3.75
CA ALA A 20 0.80 -14.21 2.98
C ALA A 20 2.24 -14.78 2.96
N PRO A 21 2.43 -16.09 3.16
CA PRO A 21 3.67 -16.78 2.82
C PRO A 21 3.99 -16.59 1.33
N ARG A 22 5.25 -16.26 0.99
CA ARG A 22 5.71 -16.00 -0.39
C ARG A 22 5.01 -14.83 -1.09
N TYR A 23 4.58 -13.84 -0.31
CA TYR A 23 4.06 -12.61 -0.88
C TYR A 23 5.11 -11.91 -1.76
N THR A 24 4.69 -11.51 -2.96
CA THR A 24 5.48 -10.71 -3.90
C THR A 24 4.68 -9.45 -4.27
N PRO A 25 5.20 -8.24 -3.98
CA PRO A 25 4.58 -6.99 -4.42
C PRO A 25 4.39 -6.95 -5.93
N LYS A 26 3.26 -6.38 -6.40
CA LYS A 26 2.92 -6.34 -7.83
C LYS A 26 3.20 -5.00 -8.52
N CYS A 27 3.62 -3.98 -7.78
CA CYS A 27 4.00 -2.69 -8.33
C CYS A 27 5.09 -2.01 -7.46
N PRO A 28 5.84 -1.02 -7.98
CA PRO A 28 6.91 -0.34 -7.25
C PRO A 28 6.44 0.28 -5.92
N LEU A 29 5.26 0.91 -5.91
CA LEU A 29 4.70 1.49 -4.69
C LEU A 29 4.34 0.43 -3.64
N ALA A 30 3.84 -0.74 -4.05
CA ALA A 30 3.61 -1.84 -3.10
C ALA A 30 4.93 -2.35 -2.50
N THR A 31 6.01 -2.39 -3.28
CA THR A 31 7.36 -2.72 -2.77
C THR A 31 7.81 -1.69 -1.73
N LEU A 32 7.68 -0.40 -2.05
CA LEU A 32 8.03 0.70 -1.14
C LEU A 32 7.22 0.62 0.16
N ALA A 33 5.91 0.42 0.07
CA ALA A 33 5.05 0.28 1.23
C ALA A 33 5.48 -0.89 2.13
N VAL A 34 5.75 -2.06 1.54
CA VAL A 34 6.17 -3.25 2.29
C VAL A 34 7.53 -3.05 2.96
N GLN A 35 8.49 -2.42 2.26
CA GLN A 35 9.78 -2.07 2.85
C GLN A 35 9.63 -1.16 4.07
N GLN A 36 8.77 -0.14 3.98
CA GLN A 36 8.52 0.78 5.09
C GLN A 36 7.78 0.11 6.25
N ILE A 37 6.80 -0.75 5.96
CA ILE A 37 6.12 -1.55 7.01
C ILE A 37 7.14 -2.39 7.79
N ILE A 38 8.09 -3.03 7.09
CA ILE A 38 9.14 -3.83 7.71
C ILE A 38 10.08 -2.94 8.53
N LEU A 39 10.54 -1.83 7.97
CA LEU A 39 11.47 -0.89 8.61
C LEU A 39 10.88 -0.27 9.87
N LEU A 40 9.59 0.10 9.83
CA LEU A 40 8.87 0.68 10.97
C LEU A 40 8.35 -0.37 11.95
N HIS A 41 8.57 -1.66 11.69
CA HIS A 41 8.07 -2.79 12.48
C HIS A 41 6.55 -2.75 12.73
N LEU A 42 5.78 -2.25 11.76
CA LEU A 42 4.33 -2.08 11.90
C LEU A 42 3.60 -3.40 11.64
N ARG A 43 2.64 -3.74 12.50
CA ARG A 43 1.67 -4.80 12.22
C ARG A 43 0.45 -4.23 11.51
N SER A 44 -0.32 -5.10 10.85
CA SER A 44 -1.57 -4.71 10.19
C SER A 44 -2.52 -3.96 11.12
N SER A 45 -2.67 -4.45 12.34
CA SER A 45 -3.53 -3.85 13.35
C SER A 45 -3.04 -2.47 13.79
N ASP A 46 -1.73 -2.23 13.81
CA ASP A 46 -1.15 -0.94 14.18
C ASP A 46 -1.41 0.09 13.07
N ILE A 47 -1.27 -0.30 11.80
CA ILE A 47 -1.58 0.54 10.63
C ILE A 47 -3.07 0.90 10.59
N VAL A 48 -3.95 -0.10 10.67
CA VAL A 48 -5.42 0.09 10.65
C VAL A 48 -5.89 0.94 11.83
N LYS A 49 -5.27 0.79 13.01
CA LYS A 49 -5.53 1.66 14.16
C LYS A 49 -5.08 3.09 13.91
N ALA A 50 -3.90 3.29 13.31
CA ALA A 50 -3.39 4.62 12.96
C ALA A 50 -4.24 5.32 11.89
N MET A 51 -4.88 4.56 10.99
CA MET A 51 -5.89 5.05 10.04
C MET A 51 -7.23 5.42 10.71
N GLY A 52 -7.39 5.21 12.02
CA GLY A 52 -8.59 5.62 12.75
C GLY A 52 -9.80 4.68 12.60
N TYR A 53 -9.62 3.46 12.08
CA TYR A 53 -10.74 2.52 11.99
C TYR A 53 -11.27 2.11 13.39
N PRO A 54 -12.60 2.05 13.58
CA PRO A 54 -13.18 1.52 14.81
C PRO A 54 -12.81 0.04 15.03
N LYS A 55 -12.71 -0.39 16.29
CA LYS A 55 -12.37 -1.79 16.64
C LYS A 55 -13.23 -2.85 15.93
N LYS A 56 -14.52 -2.57 15.74
CA LYS A 56 -15.46 -3.48 15.05
C LYS A 56 -15.17 -3.65 13.55
N HIS A 57 -14.37 -2.76 12.95
CA HIS A 57 -14.00 -2.79 11.53
C HIS A 57 -12.54 -3.19 11.30
N THR A 58 -11.77 -3.52 12.35
CA THR A 58 -10.35 -3.84 12.22
C THR A 58 -10.08 -5.02 11.27
N PHE A 59 -10.94 -6.05 11.27
CA PHE A 59 -10.80 -7.19 10.36
C PHE A 59 -10.97 -6.78 8.90
N ALA A 60 -12.07 -6.10 8.56
CA ALA A 60 -12.35 -5.64 7.20
C ALA A 60 -11.27 -4.67 6.69
N ALA A 61 -10.80 -3.75 7.52
CA ALA A 61 -9.73 -2.83 7.16
C ALA A 61 -8.37 -3.52 7.00
N THR A 62 -8.10 -4.57 7.77
CA THR A 62 -6.91 -5.43 7.58
C THR A 62 -6.97 -6.18 6.26
N ASP A 63 -8.14 -6.70 5.89
CA ASP A 63 -8.36 -7.35 4.60
C ASP A 63 -8.21 -6.37 3.44
N ARG A 64 -8.69 -5.13 3.60
CA ARG A 64 -8.45 -4.07 2.63
C ARG A 64 -6.98 -3.76 2.45
N LEU A 65 -6.24 -3.61 3.55
CA LEU A 65 -4.80 -3.38 3.51
C LEU A 65 -4.08 -4.53 2.78
N ARG A 66 -4.47 -5.78 3.04
CA ARG A 66 -3.97 -6.94 2.28
C ARG A 66 -4.26 -6.80 0.80
N TYR A 67 -5.50 -6.46 0.44
CA TYR A 67 -5.91 -6.31 -0.95
C TYR A 67 -5.09 -5.23 -1.67
N VAL A 68 -4.93 -4.04 -1.06
CA VAL A 68 -4.14 -2.93 -1.59
C VAL A 68 -2.72 -3.38 -1.92
N LEU A 69 -2.04 -4.02 -0.96
CA LEU A 69 -0.64 -4.42 -1.14
C LEU A 69 -0.49 -5.55 -2.17
N CYS A 70 -1.46 -6.46 -2.25
CA CYS A 70 -1.47 -7.56 -3.21
C CYS A 70 -1.97 -7.18 -4.61
N SER A 71 -2.48 -5.96 -4.81
CA SER A 71 -3.03 -5.53 -6.09
C SER A 71 -1.97 -4.91 -7.01
N LYS A 72 -2.16 -5.09 -8.32
CA LYS A 72 -1.32 -4.48 -9.36
C LYS A 72 -1.42 -2.96 -9.41
N ASN A 73 -2.53 -2.40 -8.91
CA ASN A 73 -2.87 -0.98 -8.97
C ASN A 73 -3.11 -0.39 -7.57
N LEU A 74 -2.59 -1.02 -6.51
CA LEU A 74 -2.84 -0.63 -5.12
C LEU A 74 -4.33 -0.54 -4.73
N GLY A 75 -5.22 -1.22 -5.46
CA GLY A 75 -6.66 -1.15 -5.21
C GLY A 75 -7.29 0.19 -5.58
N LEU A 76 -6.61 1.00 -6.40
CA LEU A 76 -7.09 2.30 -6.86
C LEU A 76 -8.28 2.19 -7.84
N ASP A 77 -8.58 0.99 -8.35
CA ASP A 77 -9.74 0.72 -9.20
C ASP A 77 -11.10 0.80 -8.47
N GLY A 78 -11.11 0.91 -7.15
CA GLY A 78 -12.34 1.00 -6.37
C GLY A 78 -13.13 -0.30 -6.28
N SER A 79 -12.56 -1.44 -6.69
CA SER A 79 -13.24 -2.74 -6.60
C SER A 79 -13.39 -3.27 -5.17
N TYR A 80 -12.61 -2.73 -4.22
CA TYR A 80 -12.74 -3.02 -2.79
C TYR A 80 -13.53 -1.92 -2.09
N ILE A 81 -14.76 -2.24 -1.67
CA ILE A 81 -15.68 -1.30 -1.02
C ILE A 81 -15.25 -1.10 0.44
N ASP A 82 -15.21 0.17 0.87
CA ASP A 82 -14.94 0.55 2.25
C ASP A 82 -15.77 1.79 2.61
N PRO A 83 -16.52 1.76 3.73
CA PRO A 83 -17.36 2.88 4.14
C PRO A 83 -16.61 4.06 4.76
N PHE A 84 -15.32 3.94 5.08
CA PHE A 84 -14.52 4.97 5.77
C PHE A 84 -13.59 5.75 4.85
N TYR A 85 -13.10 5.13 3.78
CA TYR A 85 -12.13 5.74 2.87
C TYR A 85 -12.45 5.35 1.43
N SER A 86 -12.42 6.31 0.50
CA SER A 86 -12.33 5.98 -0.93
C SER A 86 -11.05 5.20 -1.25
N SER A 87 -10.95 4.58 -2.43
CA SER A 87 -9.73 3.89 -2.86
C SER A 87 -8.51 4.80 -2.85
N HIS A 88 -8.70 6.06 -3.27
CA HIS A 88 -7.64 7.04 -3.30
C HIS A 88 -7.20 7.49 -1.90
N GLU A 89 -8.14 7.90 -1.05
CA GLU A 89 -7.82 8.40 0.29
C GLU A 89 -7.13 7.33 1.15
N PHE A 90 -7.52 6.06 1.01
CA PHE A 90 -6.90 4.97 1.73
C PHE A 90 -5.40 4.84 1.41
N VAL A 91 -5.04 4.93 0.12
CA VAL A 91 -3.64 4.79 -0.30
C VAL A 91 -2.83 6.00 0.16
N LEU A 92 -3.36 7.21 0.05
CA LEU A 92 -2.71 8.42 0.57
C LEU A 92 -2.43 8.30 2.08
N GLU A 93 -3.46 7.91 2.85
CA GLU A 93 -3.36 7.76 4.29
C GLU A 93 -2.38 6.64 4.69
N LEU A 94 -2.34 5.55 3.92
CA LEU A 94 -1.35 4.49 4.09
C LEU A 94 0.07 5.05 3.97
N PHE A 95 0.40 5.71 2.88
CA PHE A 95 1.75 6.24 2.67
C PHE A 95 2.13 7.32 3.69
N ARG A 96 1.16 8.12 4.15
CA ARG A 96 1.35 9.05 5.26
C ARG A 96 1.76 8.33 6.56
N ILE A 97 1.06 7.26 6.93
CA ILE A 97 1.37 6.45 8.13
C ILE A 97 2.73 5.74 8.00
N LEU A 98 3.09 5.33 6.77
CA LEU A 98 4.38 4.74 6.46
C LEU A 98 5.53 5.75 6.38
N GLN A 99 5.27 7.03 6.71
CA GLN A 99 6.27 8.10 6.75
C GLN A 99 7.05 8.24 5.42
N VAL A 100 6.41 7.92 4.30
CA VAL A 100 6.96 8.13 2.96
C VAL A 100 6.70 9.57 2.56
N THR A 101 7.67 10.25 1.96
CA THR A 101 7.46 11.65 1.56
C THR A 101 6.51 11.73 0.37
N PRO A 102 5.61 12.73 0.30
CA PRO A 102 4.63 12.88 -0.78
C PRO A 102 5.22 12.77 -2.19
N GLU A 103 6.42 13.31 -2.39
CA GLU A 103 7.12 13.33 -3.67
C GLU A 103 7.48 11.92 -4.18
N GLN A 104 7.54 10.93 -3.29
CA GLN A 104 7.87 9.56 -3.65
C GLN A 104 6.68 8.74 -4.15
N TYR A 105 5.43 9.20 -3.93
CA TYR A 105 4.25 8.39 -4.23
C TYR A 105 3.09 9.12 -4.91
N ILE A 106 2.94 10.44 -4.75
CA ILE A 106 1.75 11.16 -5.27
C ILE A 106 1.66 11.04 -6.79
N GLU A 107 2.74 11.33 -7.50
CA GLU A 107 2.75 11.32 -8.98
C GLU A 107 2.38 9.93 -9.52
N GLU A 108 2.95 8.87 -8.94
CA GLU A 108 2.71 7.50 -9.37
C GLU A 108 1.28 7.02 -9.02
N ILE A 109 0.72 7.43 -7.88
CA ILE A 109 -0.70 7.18 -7.56
C ILE A 109 -1.60 7.82 -8.61
N GLU A 110 -1.36 9.08 -8.97
CA GLU A 110 -2.18 9.78 -9.96
C GLU A 110 -2.04 9.14 -11.35
N LEU A 111 -0.82 8.76 -11.75
CA LEU A 111 -0.58 8.03 -13.00
C LEU A 111 -1.40 6.72 -13.06
N ILE A 112 -1.40 5.92 -12.00
CA ILE A 112 -2.17 4.67 -11.93
C ILE A 112 -3.67 4.98 -12.05
N ARG A 113 -4.17 6.02 -11.36
CA ARG A 113 -5.59 6.41 -11.42
C ARG A 113 -6.00 6.87 -12.81
N GLU A 114 -5.19 7.67 -13.48
CA GLU A 114 -5.44 8.12 -14.85
C GLU A 114 -5.45 6.95 -15.83
N THR A 115 -4.48 6.04 -15.72
CA THR A 115 -4.41 4.83 -16.54
C THR A 115 -5.67 3.98 -16.39
N LEU A 116 -6.19 3.83 -15.16
CA LEU A 116 -7.42 3.09 -14.91
C LEU A 116 -8.68 3.77 -15.47
N LYS A 117 -8.72 5.10 -15.50
CA LYS A 117 -9.83 5.85 -16.11
C LYS A 117 -9.87 5.70 -17.63
N GLN A 118 -8.72 5.54 -18.27
CA GLN A 118 -8.61 5.36 -19.73
C GLN A 118 -8.89 3.91 -20.17
N ALA A 119 -8.78 2.95 -19.26
CA ALA A 119 -9.00 1.53 -19.53
C ALA A 119 -10.47 1.08 -19.37
N ASN A 120 -11.34 1.97 -18.89
CA ASN A 120 -12.78 1.78 -18.72
C ASN A 120 -13.54 2.67 -19.72
#